data_AF-A0A7X9BEJ9-F1
#
_entry.id   AF-A0A7X9BEJ9-F1
#
_cell.length_a   1.000
_cell.length_b   1.000
_cell.length_c   1.000
_cell.angle_alpha   90.00
_cell.angle_beta   90.00
_cell.angle_gamma   90.00
#
_symmetry.space_group_name_H-M   'P 1'
#
loop_
_entity.id
_entity.type
_entity.pdbx_description
1 polymer ?
#
loop_
_entity_poly.entity_id
_entity_poly.type
_entity_poly.pdbx_seq_one_letter_code
_entity_poly.pdbx_strand_id
1 'polypeptide(L)' 'MIKLHCDCGNEDPTGFDKYVSQGEFCDILIVVCKYCGAASEELIASIKGTITL' A
#
# COMPACT_ATOMS: atom_id res chain seq x y z
N MET A 1 10.65 4.41 0.57
CA MET A 1 9.56 4.44 1.58
C MET A 1 8.35 5.08 0.94
N ILE A 2 7.25 4.35 0.84
CA ILE A 2 5.99 4.83 0.24
C ILE A 2 5.40 5.89 1.17
N LYS A 3 5.15 7.10 0.64
CA LYS A 3 4.54 8.22 1.36
C LYS A 3 3.10 8.34 0.89
N LEU A 4 2.15 7.84 1.68
CA LEU A 4 0.74 8.15 1.46
C LEU A 4 0.53 9.63 1.77
N HIS A 5 0.00 10.40 0.84
CA HIS A 5 -0.43 11.76 1.10
C HIS A 5 -1.94 11.73 1.38
N CYS A 6 -2.34 12.14 2.58
CA CYS A 6 -3.73 12.28 2.98
C CYS A 6 -4.07 13.76 3.16
N ASP A 7 -5.16 14.23 2.57
CA ASP A 7 -5.63 15.62 2.68
C ASP A 7 -6.18 15.96 4.08
N CYS A 8 -6.29 14.96 4.96
CA CYS A 8 -6.71 15.11 6.34
C CYS A 8 -5.67 15.76 7.26
N GLY A 9 -4.46 16.04 6.74
CA GLY A 9 -3.36 16.60 7.53
C GLY A 9 -2.72 15.62 8.51
N ASN A 10 -2.97 14.31 8.37
CA ASN A 10 -2.30 13.31 9.18
C ASN A 10 -0.85 13.14 8.70
N GLU A 11 0.09 13.62 9.50
CA GLU A 11 1.53 13.46 9.26
C GLU A 11 2.14 12.29 10.06
N ASP A 12 1.36 11.66 10.96
CA ASP A 12 1.83 10.55 11.79
C ASP A 12 1.95 9.25 10.96
N PRO A 13 3.15 8.68 10.82
CA PRO A 13 3.37 7.42 10.10
C PRO A 13 2.62 6.22 10.69
N THR A 14 2.31 6.25 11.99
CA THR A 14 1.57 5.19 12.70
C THR A 14 0.04 5.29 12.52
N GLY A 15 -0.41 6.43 12.01
CA GLY A 15 -1.80 6.72 11.66
C GLY A 15 -2.28 6.04 10.38
N PHE A 16 -1.46 5.18 9.77
CA PHE A 16 -1.80 4.47 8.53
C PHE A 16 -1.76 2.96 8.73
N ASP A 17 -2.86 2.29 8.40
CA ASP A 17 -2.90 0.83 8.25
C ASP A 17 -2.41 0.44 6.86
N LYS A 18 -1.71 -0.69 6.79
CA LYS A 18 -1.15 -1.23 5.55
C LYS A 18 -1.64 -2.66 5.37
N TYR A 19 -2.22 -2.93 4.22
CA TYR A 19 -2.70 -4.25 3.81
C TYR A 19 -1.99 -4.64 2.53
N VAL A 20 -1.67 -5.93 2.40
CA VAL A 20 -1.10 -6.47 1.16
C VAL A 20 -2.06 -7.53 0.65
N SER A 21 -2.59 -7.30 -0.55
CA SER A 21 -3.32 -8.31 -1.31
C SER A 21 -2.35 -8.99 -2.26
N GLN A 22 -2.18 -10.30 -2.10
CA GLN A 22 -1.28 -11.07 -2.94
C GLN A 22 -1.97 -11.51 -4.22
N GLY A 23 -1.43 -11.09 -5.36
CA GLY A 23 -1.93 -11.47 -6.68
C GLY A 23 -1.07 -12.57 -7.32
N GLU A 24 -1.57 -13.14 -8.40
CA GLU A 24 -0.81 -14.12 -9.18
C GLU A 24 0.47 -13.50 -9.76
N PHE A 25 0.35 -12.30 -10.35
CA PHE A 25 1.42 -11.60 -11.07
C PHE A 25 2.03 -10.41 -10.32
N CYS A 26 1.21 -9.65 -9.57
CA CYS A 26 1.64 -8.49 -8.80
C CYS A 26 0.93 -8.47 -7.44
N ASP A 27 1.62 -7.97 -6.41
CA ASP A 27 0.99 -7.73 -5.12
C ASP A 27 0.47 -6.29 -5.09
N ILE A 28 -0.61 -6.06 -4.35
CA ILE A 28 -1.23 -4.74 -4.21
C ILE A 28 -1.05 -4.31 -2.76
N LEU A 29 -0.33 -3.21 -2.55
CA LEU A 29 -0.26 -2.55 -1.26
C LEU A 29 -1.42 -1.55 -1.15
N ILE A 30 -2.26 -1.74 -0.14
CA ILE A 30 -3.35 -0.83 0.19
C ILE A 30 -2.94 -0.13 1.48
N VAL A 31 -2.92 1.19 1.48
CA VAL A 31 -2.62 1.99 2.68
C VAL A 31 -3.83 2.84 3.02
N VAL A 32 -4.30 2.76 4.26
CA VAL A 32 -5.52 3.42 4.75
C VAL A 32 -5.18 4.33 5.91
N CYS A 33 -5.59 5.60 5.84
CA CYS A 33 -5.49 6.53 6.95
C CYS A 33 -6.54 6.22 8.02
N LYS A 34 -6.12 5.96 9.26
CA LYS A 34 -7.01 5.66 10.40
C LYS A 34 -7.94 6.82 10.77
N TYR A 35 -7.53 8.05 10.48
CA TYR A 35 -8.23 9.25 10.94
C TYR A 35 -9.39 9.67 10.03
N CYS A 36 -9.26 9.46 8.72
CA CYS A 36 -10.29 9.88 7.75
C CYS A 36 -10.75 8.77 6.81
N GLY A 37 -10.11 7.59 6.86
CA GLY A 37 -10.42 6.46 5.98
C GLY A 37 -9.90 6.60 4.55
N ALA A 38 -9.15 7.66 4.22
CA ALA A 38 -8.56 7.81 2.89
C ALA A 38 -7.66 6.60 2.59
N ALA A 39 -7.90 5.96 1.45
CA ALA A 39 -7.18 4.78 1.01
C ALA A 39 -6.46 5.09 -0.31
N SER A 40 -5.27 4.51 -0.49
CA SER A 40 -4.60 4.47 -1.78
C SER A 40 -3.95 3.12 -2.00
N GLU A 41 -3.96 2.70 -3.26
CA GLU A 41 -3.52 1.39 -3.71
C GLU A 41 -2.30 1.58 -4.62
N GLU A 42 -1.23 0.85 -4.34
CA GLU A 42 -0.03 0.83 -5.16
C GLU A 42 0.29 -0.61 -5.59
N LEU A 43 0.57 -0.79 -6.88
CA LEU A 43 1.11 -2.04 -7.40
C LEU A 43 2.56 -2.15 -6.93
N ILE A 44 2.85 -3.18 -6.14
CA ILE A 44 4.21 -3.51 -5.72
C ILE A 44 4.67 -4.76 -6.47
N ALA A 45 5.89 -4.70 -7.00
CA ALA A 45 6.48 -5.81 -7.72
C ALA A 45 6.57 -7.03 -6.79
N SER A 46 5.85 -8.10 -7.15
CA SER A 46 5.96 -9.37 -6.47
C SER A 46 7.29 -9.99 -6.90
N ILE A 47 8.32 -9.97 -6.05
CA ILE A 47 9.55 -10.72 -6.29
C ILE A 47 9.26 -12.20 -5.98
N LYS A 48 8.36 -12.82 -6.74
CA LYS A 48 8.34 -14.28 -6.84
C LYS A 48 9.51 -14.62 -7.76
N GLY A 49 10.57 -15.20 -7.21
CA GLY A 49 11.89 -15.37 -7.85
C GLY A 49 11.96 -16.22 -9.13
N THR A 50 10.90 -16.31 -9.92
CA THR A 50 10.82 -17.06 -11.18
C THR A 50 9.64 -16.52 -11.99
N ILE A 51 9.85 -15.44 -12.76
CA ILE A 51 9.11 -15.28 -14.02
C ILE A 51 10.00 -15.91 -15.09
N THR A 52 9.84 -17.21 -15.28
CA THR A 52 10.36 -17.89 -16.47
C THR A 52 9.18 -18.00 -17.43
N LEU A 53 9.19 -17.16 -18.48
CA LEU A 53 8.28 -17.24 -19.62
C LEU A 53 8.61 -18.47 -20.48
#